data_AF-A0A947WN86-F1
#
_entry.id   AF-A0A947WN86-F1
#
_cell.length_a   1.000
_cell.length_b   1.000
_cell.length_c   1.000
_cell.angle_alpha   90.00
_cell.angle_beta   90.00
_cell.angle_gamma   90.00
#
_symmetry.space_group_name_H-M   'P 1'
#
loop_
_entity.id
_entity.type
_entity.pdbx_description
1 polymer ?
#
loop_
_entity_poly.entity_id
_entity_poly.type
_entity_poly.pdbx_seq_one_letter_code
_entity_poly.pdbx_strand_id
1 'polypeptide(L)'
;MSSITKFIPKFIFILIIFISIVICKMDFIQAMLWPSYTTISIDDQADRHASSTVEHEIFKGQAADTFHNIFAQLEIENIPSELATNTAYQIFFNPPGYDLIWYKFKLKYNSSAQYNLNFYRSTNNGTDWSTLETYSTSTLSNGEYDSGTLGVKITTTTPGYVEFYTKKTYIEEPATYFNFYFSTLFSDPEIEADRAPTSSTDIYNLNEAIDQATIDPPNLAPETVDQGQINIPMTRLTASSSSGTVEWTALRIDKTSSSTMEDIDVDKIKIWKDDGDLIFDTDKDMLVADAQDPFASSTANIILNPAQIFTASSSYYFITYDIDWFAGVDRTVGMYIGDKTYFTVSSPDNINSDYFPFIAGNSKIITEPYLSFNISGIDADISVEGEMTDISTGGFGWIDFQDLTPNLSAVAGQKLNIMTNSETGYRITIQENQNLINLKNSNIIPDISGTNSSPSVWPASGGFGYHTSDDILGSGTVDRFSADNTYAAITSSSEEVAYKNSATTVDGDIISIVYKLEIDSLQAIGKYSNVVTYVCTTTY
;
A
#
# COMPACT_ATOMS: atom_id res chain seq x y z
N MET A 1 10.01 49.19 7.60
CA MET A 1 11.06 48.17 7.82
C MET A 1 11.50 48.20 9.28
N SER A 2 10.95 47.32 10.12
CA SER A 2 11.44 46.95 11.47
C SER A 2 10.29 46.27 12.24
N SER A 3 10.16 44.95 12.13
CA SER A 3 9.62 44.06 13.18
C SER A 3 9.41 42.62 12.66
N ILE A 4 10.47 41.94 12.25
CA ILE A 4 10.50 40.47 12.09
C ILE A 4 11.87 39.99 12.58
N THR A 5 12.04 39.79 13.89
CA THR A 5 13.29 39.20 14.44
C THR A 5 13.19 38.70 15.89
N LYS A 6 12.08 38.06 16.28
CA LYS A 6 11.97 37.49 17.64
C LYS A 6 11.37 36.08 17.77
N PHE A 7 11.22 35.31 16.68
CA PHE A 7 10.58 33.99 16.76
C PHE A 7 11.40 32.76 16.30
N ILE A 8 12.72 32.90 16.09
CA ILE A 8 13.57 31.82 15.55
C ILE A 8 14.46 31.03 16.56
N PRO A 9 14.68 31.39 17.85
CA PRO A 9 15.62 30.60 18.67
C PRO A 9 15.06 29.28 19.24
N LYS A 10 13.73 29.14 19.37
CA LYS A 10 13.13 27.97 20.06
C LYS A 10 12.95 26.75 19.15
N PHE A 11 12.76 26.95 17.84
CA PHE A 11 12.54 25.84 16.91
C PHE A 11 13.84 25.10 16.56
N ILE A 12 14.95 25.82 16.47
CA ILE A 12 16.28 25.24 16.19
C ILE A 12 16.78 24.42 17.39
N PHE A 13 16.46 24.83 18.62
CA PHE A 13 16.89 24.10 19.83
C PHE A 13 16.15 22.77 20.02
N ILE A 14 14.87 22.71 19.63
CA ILE A 14 14.08 21.47 19.67
C ILE A 14 14.51 20.51 18.56
N LEU A 15 14.86 21.02 17.37
CA LEU A 15 15.34 20.22 16.24
C LEU A 15 16.70 19.57 16.54
N ILE A 16 17.62 20.27 17.22
CA ILE A 16 18.93 19.73 17.61
C ILE A 16 18.82 18.65 18.70
N ILE A 17 17.87 18.80 19.64
CA ILE A 17 17.59 17.78 20.66
C ILE A 17 16.94 16.54 20.02
N PHE A 18 16.04 16.71 19.05
CA PHE A 18 15.44 15.59 18.32
C PHE A 18 16.46 14.81 17.48
N ILE A 19 17.35 15.50 16.77
CA ILE A 19 18.42 14.85 15.98
C ILE A 19 19.41 14.11 16.88
N SER A 20 19.74 14.65 18.07
CA SER A 20 20.63 13.99 19.03
C SER A 20 20.00 12.74 19.67
N ILE A 21 18.68 12.74 19.91
CA ILE A 21 17.94 11.59 20.44
C ILE A 21 17.78 10.49 19.38
N VAL A 22 17.64 10.85 18.10
CA VAL A 22 17.57 9.89 16.99
C VAL A 22 18.93 9.24 16.72
N ILE A 23 20.04 9.99 16.80
CA ILE A 23 21.39 9.44 16.64
C ILE A 23 21.78 8.52 17.80
N CYS A 24 21.48 8.89 19.06
CA CYS A 24 21.72 7.99 20.21
C CYS A 24 20.83 6.73 20.21
N LYS A 25 19.63 6.77 19.60
CA LYS A 25 18.79 5.57 19.43
C LYS A 25 19.30 4.65 18.31
N MET A 26 19.92 5.18 17.26
CA MET A 26 20.53 4.36 16.20
C MET A 26 21.79 3.62 16.68
N ASP A 27 22.64 4.27 17.49
CA ASP A 27 23.83 3.60 18.06
C ASP A 27 23.45 2.55 19.11
N PHE A 28 22.35 2.75 19.86
CA PHE A 28 21.86 1.78 20.85
C PHE A 28 21.14 0.59 20.21
N ILE A 29 20.57 0.75 19.01
CA ILE A 29 19.93 -0.34 18.25
C ILE A 29 20.97 -1.13 17.43
N GLN A 30 22.05 -0.51 16.94
CA GLN A 30 23.14 -1.22 16.27
C GLN A 30 23.97 -2.12 17.20
N ALA A 31 24.05 -1.83 18.50
CA ALA A 31 24.74 -2.67 19.48
C ALA A 31 23.94 -3.89 19.96
N MET A 32 22.64 -3.98 19.63
CA MET A 32 21.73 -5.01 20.17
C MET A 32 21.37 -6.13 19.17
N LEU A 33 21.89 -6.10 17.93
CA LEU A 33 21.47 -7.02 16.85
C LEU A 33 22.61 -7.80 16.16
N TRP A 34 23.77 -7.97 16.78
CA TRP A 34 24.78 -8.88 16.25
C TRP A 34 24.90 -10.11 17.15
N PRO A 35 24.22 -11.23 16.87
CA PRO A 35 24.74 -12.51 17.31
C PRO A 35 26.11 -12.68 16.61
N SER A 36 27.18 -12.74 17.38
CA SER A 36 28.47 -13.19 16.87
C SER A 36 28.30 -14.65 16.45
N TYR A 37 28.12 -14.87 15.14
CA TYR A 37 28.04 -16.18 14.54
C TYR A 37 29.37 -16.90 14.73
N THR A 38 29.36 -18.06 15.39
CA THR A 38 30.47 -19.01 15.28
C THR A 38 30.16 -19.89 14.09
N THR A 39 30.98 -19.84 13.06
CA THR A 39 30.79 -20.68 11.87
C THR A 39 31.14 -22.12 12.22
N ILE A 40 30.15 -23.01 12.15
CA ILE A 40 30.37 -24.46 12.14
C ILE A 40 30.57 -24.83 10.66
N SER A 41 31.79 -25.21 10.27
CA SER A 41 32.03 -25.79 8.94
C SER A 41 32.08 -27.30 9.07
N ILE A 42 31.24 -28.03 8.35
CA ILE A 42 31.43 -29.46 8.13
C ILE A 42 32.40 -29.57 6.95
N ASP A 43 33.67 -29.83 7.23
CA ASP A 43 34.66 -30.15 6.19
C ASP A 43 34.57 -31.66 5.90
N ASP A 44 33.94 -31.99 4.79
CA ASP A 44 34.06 -33.30 4.17
C ASP A 44 35.31 -33.25 3.28
N GLN A 45 36.34 -34.05 3.60
CA GLN A 45 37.51 -34.21 2.73
C GLN A 45 37.15 -35.13 1.54
N ALA A 46 36.07 -34.77 0.85
CA ALA A 46 35.69 -35.15 -0.51
C ALA A 46 34.45 -34.32 -0.93
N ASP A 47 34.66 -33.07 -1.33
CA ASP A 47 33.66 -32.16 -1.95
C ASP A 47 32.42 -31.75 -1.13
N ARG A 48 31.89 -30.56 -1.45
CA ARG A 48 31.13 -29.67 -0.54
C ARG A 48 29.62 -29.96 -0.41
N HIS A 49 29.08 -29.47 0.73
CA HIS A 49 27.69 -29.06 1.01
C HIS A 49 26.69 -30.10 1.56
N ALA A 50 26.36 -29.93 2.85
CA ALA A 50 25.00 -30.02 3.37
C ALA A 50 24.83 -28.90 4.43
N SER A 51 23.77 -28.10 4.32
CA SER A 51 23.36 -27.14 5.34
C SER A 51 22.11 -27.70 6.01
N SER A 52 22.21 -28.08 7.28
CA SER A 52 21.06 -28.29 8.15
C SER A 52 20.93 -27.10 9.09
N THR A 53 19.70 -26.64 9.29
CA THR A 53 19.39 -25.55 10.22
C THR A 53 19.52 -26.07 11.64
N VAL A 54 20.49 -25.55 12.39
CA VAL A 54 20.63 -25.79 13.84
C VAL A 54 19.86 -24.68 14.55
N GLU A 55 18.75 -25.02 15.22
CA GLU A 55 18.11 -24.09 16.15
C GLU A 55 18.93 -24.02 17.45
N HIS A 56 19.17 -22.80 17.93
CA HIS A 56 19.98 -22.52 19.10
C HIS A 56 19.11 -21.79 20.13
N GLU A 57 18.77 -22.44 21.24
CA GLU A 57 18.06 -21.80 22.34
C GLU A 57 19.05 -21.45 23.46
N ILE A 58 19.34 -20.15 23.64
CA ILE A 58 20.24 -19.68 24.70
C ILE A 58 19.44 -19.54 26.00
N PHE A 59 19.57 -20.50 26.92
CA PHE A 59 19.06 -20.34 28.27
C PHE A 59 19.95 -19.37 29.08
N LYS A 60 19.48 -18.14 29.29
CA LYS A 60 20.05 -17.23 30.31
C LYS A 60 19.33 -17.45 31.63
N GLY A 61 19.88 -18.30 32.49
CA GLY A 61 19.49 -18.39 33.90
C GLY A 61 20.16 -17.27 34.71
N GLN A 62 19.37 -16.45 35.41
CA GLN A 62 19.86 -15.49 36.40
C GLN A 62 20.30 -16.23 37.67
N ALA A 63 21.59 -16.22 38.00
CA ALA A 63 22.08 -16.23 39.37
C ALA A 63 23.55 -15.75 39.42
N ALA A 64 23.86 -15.03 40.49
CA ALA A 64 25.15 -14.40 40.74
C ALA A 64 26.30 -15.40 40.90
N ASP A 65 27.49 -14.97 40.44
CA ASP A 65 28.82 -15.50 40.75
C ASP A 65 29.03 -17.02 40.63
N THR A 66 29.31 -17.53 39.42
CA THR A 66 30.38 -18.51 39.08
C THR A 66 30.18 -19.06 37.66
N PHE A 67 31.28 -19.09 36.88
CA PHE A 67 31.47 -19.76 35.57
C PHE A 67 30.32 -19.73 34.54
N HIS A 68 30.53 -19.01 33.44
CA HIS A 68 29.69 -19.11 32.25
C HIS A 68 29.84 -20.50 31.62
N ASN A 69 28.91 -21.41 31.94
CA ASN A 69 28.78 -22.68 31.22
C ASN A 69 28.01 -22.41 29.92
N ILE A 70 28.67 -22.57 28.78
CA ILE A 70 28.01 -22.60 27.48
C ILE A 70 27.59 -24.05 27.23
N PHE A 71 26.28 -24.24 26.99
CA PHE A 71 25.73 -25.51 26.52
C PHE A 71 25.49 -25.37 25.02
N ALA A 72 26.14 -26.22 24.22
CA ALA A 72 25.75 -26.45 22.83
C ALA A 72 24.85 -27.69 22.81
N GLN A 73 23.66 -27.56 22.24
CA GLN A 73 22.73 -28.68 21.99
C GLN A 73 22.75 -28.98 20.50
N LEU A 74 23.05 -30.24 20.16
CA LEU A 74 22.85 -30.79 18.82
C LEU A 74 21.75 -31.84 18.91
N GLU A 75 20.67 -31.62 18.17
CA GLU A 75 19.55 -32.54 18.07
C GLU A 75 19.50 -33.11 16.65
N ILE A 76 19.73 -34.41 16.53
CA ILE A 76 19.62 -35.13 15.26
C ILE A 76 18.28 -35.86 15.30
N GLU A 77 17.30 -35.36 14.56
CA GLU A 77 15.98 -35.98 14.45
C GLU A 77 15.92 -36.95 13.26
N ASN A 78 15.28 -38.10 13.47
CA ASN A 78 14.95 -39.10 12.45
C ASN A 78 16.15 -39.67 11.68
N ILE A 79 16.94 -40.51 12.34
CA ILE A 79 17.86 -41.43 11.65
C ILE A 79 17.01 -42.47 10.90
N PRO A 80 17.04 -42.51 9.55
CA PRO A 80 16.25 -43.47 8.77
C PRO A 80 16.60 -44.91 9.12
N SER A 81 15.61 -45.81 9.09
CA SER A 81 15.80 -47.25 9.36
C SER A 81 16.64 -47.99 8.30
N GLU A 82 16.95 -47.33 7.18
CA GLU A 82 17.63 -47.91 6.01
C GLU A 82 19.11 -47.49 5.90
N LEU A 83 19.67 -46.83 6.92
CA LEU A 83 21.11 -46.51 6.90
C LEU A 83 21.93 -47.80 7.00
N ALA A 84 22.47 -48.19 5.84
CA ALA A 84 23.48 -49.22 5.69
C ALA A 84 24.73 -48.88 6.51
N THR A 85 25.45 -49.93 6.89
CA THR A 85 26.56 -49.96 7.85
C THR A 85 27.64 -48.89 7.63
N ASN A 86 28.11 -48.32 8.75
CA ASN A 86 29.32 -47.49 8.92
C ASN A 86 29.30 -46.09 8.29
N THR A 87 28.38 -45.22 8.70
CA THR A 87 28.48 -43.77 8.44
C THR A 87 29.24 -43.07 9.58
N ALA A 88 30.34 -42.39 9.23
CA ALA A 88 31.07 -41.52 10.14
C ALA A 88 30.58 -40.08 9.97
N TYR A 89 30.31 -39.39 11.07
CA TYR A 89 29.99 -37.96 11.05
C TYR A 89 31.12 -37.21 11.76
N GLN A 90 31.69 -36.23 11.06
CA GLN A 90 32.72 -35.35 11.61
C GLN A 90 32.10 -33.99 11.90
N ILE A 91 32.17 -33.55 13.16
CA ILE A 91 31.59 -32.29 13.60
C ILE A 91 32.72 -31.40 14.10
N PHE A 92 32.85 -30.21 13.49
CA PHE A 92 33.89 -29.26 13.81
C PHE A 92 33.37 -28.25 14.83
N PHE A 93 34.08 -28.14 15.95
CA PHE A 93 33.83 -27.12 16.95
C PHE A 93 35.09 -26.27 17.12
N ASN A 94 35.00 -24.96 16.85
CA ASN A 94 36.07 -24.02 17.16
C ASN A 94 35.54 -22.89 18.06
N PRO A 95 35.35 -23.15 19.37
CA PRO A 95 34.88 -22.11 20.28
C PRO A 95 36.02 -21.14 20.63
N PRO A 96 35.82 -19.83 20.56
CA PRO A 96 36.84 -18.86 20.95
C PRO A 96 36.95 -18.78 22.48
N GLY A 97 38.07 -19.20 23.04
CA GLY A 97 38.62 -18.65 24.30
C GLY A 97 37.88 -18.88 25.63
N TYR A 98 37.15 -19.98 25.82
CA TYR A 98 36.50 -20.29 27.11
C TYR A 98 37.19 -21.43 27.88
N ASP A 99 37.28 -21.28 29.20
CA ASP A 99 38.03 -22.17 30.11
C ASP A 99 37.35 -23.53 30.38
N LEU A 100 36.04 -23.64 30.16
CA LEU A 100 35.27 -24.87 30.39
C LEU A 100 34.05 -24.92 29.47
N ILE A 101 33.90 -25.99 28.68
CA ILE A 101 32.73 -26.20 27.82
C ILE A 101 32.14 -27.59 28.10
N TRP A 102 30.83 -27.62 28.34
CA TRP A 102 30.06 -28.84 28.45
C TRP A 102 29.23 -29.00 27.18
N TYR A 103 29.33 -30.19 26.57
CA TYR A 103 28.54 -30.52 25.39
C TYR A 103 27.42 -31.46 25.81
N LYS A 104 26.20 -31.13 25.38
CA LYS A 104 25.02 -32.00 25.53
C LYS A 104 24.63 -32.54 24.17
N PHE A 105 24.70 -33.86 24.02
CA PHE A 105 24.25 -34.54 22.81
C PHE A 105 22.95 -35.27 23.12
N LYS A 106 21.92 -35.07 22.27
CA LYS A 106 20.64 -35.75 22.40
C LYS A 106 20.36 -36.50 21.10
N LEU A 107 20.39 -37.84 21.19
CA LEU A 107 20.06 -38.73 20.08
C LEU A 107 18.64 -39.27 20.26
N LYS A 108 17.79 -39.05 19.25
CA LYS A 108 16.45 -39.62 19.16
C LYS A 108 16.49 -40.82 18.22
N TYR A 109 16.01 -41.97 18.68
CA TYR A 109 15.96 -43.18 17.88
C TYR A 109 14.51 -43.68 17.77
N ASN A 110 14.13 -44.08 16.56
CA ASN A 110 12.74 -44.38 16.21
C ASN A 110 12.42 -45.88 16.17
N SER A 111 13.41 -46.76 16.34
CA SER A 111 13.21 -48.21 16.28
C SER A 111 13.97 -48.96 17.38
N SER A 112 13.49 -50.15 17.71
CA SER A 112 14.12 -51.07 18.64
C SER A 112 15.30 -51.79 17.97
N ALA A 113 16.46 -51.13 17.93
CA ALA A 113 17.72 -51.69 17.46
C ALA A 113 18.83 -51.55 18.52
N GLN A 114 19.84 -52.42 18.46
CA GLN A 114 21.05 -52.26 19.28
C GLN A 114 22.00 -51.28 18.59
N TYR A 115 22.40 -50.25 19.32
CA TYR A 115 23.36 -49.26 18.84
C TYR A 115 24.62 -49.32 19.70
N ASN A 116 25.79 -49.42 19.05
CA ASN A 116 27.07 -49.18 19.71
C ASN A 116 27.51 -47.77 19.37
N LEU A 117 27.74 -46.97 20.41
CA LEU A 117 28.31 -45.64 20.27
C LEU A 117 29.76 -45.69 20.73
N ASN A 118 30.68 -45.47 19.79
CA ASN A 118 32.11 -45.43 20.07
C ASN A 118 32.60 -43.98 19.92
N PHE A 119 33.30 -43.49 20.93
CA PHE A 119 33.89 -42.15 20.93
C PHE A 119 35.39 -42.27 20.71
N TYR A 120 35.92 -41.54 19.73
CA TYR A 120 37.36 -41.47 19.49
C TYR A 120 37.83 -40.01 19.52
N ARG A 121 38.97 -39.77 20.17
CA ARG A 121 39.70 -38.50 20.07
C ARG A 121 40.83 -38.68 19.06
N SER A 122 40.91 -37.81 18.07
CA SER A 122 42.09 -37.69 17.21
C SER A 122 42.89 -36.47 17.64
N THR A 123 44.18 -36.66 17.93
CA THR A 123 45.06 -35.56 18.33
C THR A 123 45.84 -34.96 17.16
N ASN A 124 45.75 -35.50 15.94
CA ASN A 124 46.39 -34.98 14.73
C ASN A 124 45.70 -35.54 13.48
N ASN A 125 45.68 -34.75 12.38
CA ASN A 125 45.11 -35.08 11.05
C ASN A 125 45.31 -36.55 10.58
N GLY A 126 44.49 -37.46 11.10
CA GLY A 126 44.15 -38.73 10.48
C GLY A 126 44.97 -39.99 10.79
N THR A 127 46.06 -39.99 11.59
CA THR A 127 46.89 -41.22 11.70
C THR A 127 47.31 -41.73 13.08
N ASP A 128 47.09 -41.02 14.19
CA ASP A 128 47.39 -41.56 15.53
C ASP A 128 46.25 -41.33 16.53
N TRP A 129 45.79 -42.41 17.16
CA TRP A 129 44.69 -42.45 18.12
C TRP A 129 45.24 -42.71 19.52
N SER A 130 45.10 -41.77 20.46
CA SER A 130 45.49 -41.96 21.87
C SER A 130 44.34 -41.60 22.82
N THR A 131 44.31 -42.26 23.98
CA THR A 131 43.13 -42.37 24.85
C THR A 131 42.87 -41.13 25.73
N LEU A 132 41.60 -40.88 26.04
CA LEU A 132 41.14 -39.91 27.03
C LEU A 132 40.71 -40.63 28.32
N GLU A 133 41.02 -40.09 29.49
CA GLU A 133 40.39 -40.53 30.75
C GLU A 133 38.99 -39.90 30.88
N THR A 134 37.98 -40.74 31.10
CA THR A 134 36.60 -40.32 31.35
C THR A 134 36.15 -40.80 32.73
N TYR A 135 35.65 -39.91 33.57
CA TYR A 135 34.98 -40.26 34.82
C TYR A 135 33.49 -40.47 34.55
N SER A 136 32.98 -41.69 34.73
CA SER A 136 31.54 -41.96 34.70
C SER A 136 30.96 -41.97 36.11
N THR A 137 29.80 -41.34 36.29
CA THR A 137 28.97 -41.53 37.47
C THR A 137 27.68 -42.23 37.08
N SER A 138 27.49 -43.41 37.67
CA SER A 138 26.26 -44.20 37.86
C SER A 138 25.79 -45.20 36.78
N THR A 139 26.02 -46.47 37.15
CA THR A 139 25.16 -47.68 37.05
C THR A 139 24.47 -48.03 35.74
N LEU A 140 25.20 -48.76 34.88
CA LEU A 140 24.70 -49.95 34.19
C LEU A 140 25.78 -51.05 34.32
N SER A 141 25.32 -52.29 34.54
CA SER A 141 26.10 -53.44 35.07
C SER A 141 27.36 -53.81 34.27
N ASN A 142 28.44 -54.08 35.01
CA ASN A 142 29.76 -54.53 34.54
C ASN A 142 29.74 -55.79 33.66
N GLY A 143 30.51 -55.73 32.57
CA GLY A 143 31.21 -56.87 31.97
C GLY A 143 32.62 -56.41 31.61
N GLU A 144 33.64 -57.12 32.11
CA GLU A 144 35.06 -56.84 31.86
C GLU A 144 35.41 -56.95 30.37
N TYR A 145 36.06 -55.94 29.82
CA TYR A 145 36.88 -56.07 28.62
C TYR A 145 38.25 -55.44 28.88
N ASP A 146 39.26 -56.26 28.71
CA ASP A 146 40.68 -55.94 28.81
C ASP A 146 41.16 -55.26 27.53
N SER A 147 41.95 -54.20 27.70
CA SER A 147 42.65 -53.39 26.71
C SER A 147 41.86 -52.86 25.48
N GLY A 148 41.51 -51.56 25.50
CA GLY A 148 41.68 -50.73 24.31
C GLY A 148 40.52 -49.85 23.81
N THR A 149 39.27 -50.02 24.25
CA THR A 149 38.14 -49.25 23.70
C THR A 149 37.06 -49.00 24.76
N LEU A 150 36.69 -47.74 24.98
CA LEU A 150 35.55 -47.38 25.84
C LEU A 150 34.31 -47.17 24.95
N GLY A 151 33.69 -48.28 24.56
CA GLY A 151 32.39 -48.26 23.88
C GLY A 151 31.26 -48.15 24.91
N VAL A 152 30.35 -47.18 24.76
CA VAL A 152 29.10 -47.19 25.53
C VAL A 152 28.10 -48.02 24.74
N LYS A 153 27.86 -49.24 25.20
CA LYS A 153 26.81 -50.09 24.65
C LYS A 153 25.46 -49.69 25.24
N ILE A 154 24.57 -49.16 24.41
CA ILE A 154 23.22 -48.80 24.82
C ILE A 154 22.28 -49.84 24.21
N THR A 155 21.60 -50.61 25.05
CA THR A 155 20.57 -51.55 24.60
C THR A 155 19.22 -51.01 25.04
N THR A 156 18.42 -50.52 24.09
CA THR A 156 17.09 -49.97 24.38
C THR A 156 16.04 -50.78 23.63
N THR A 157 14.98 -51.20 24.32
CA THR A 157 13.88 -52.00 23.74
C THR A 157 12.66 -51.17 23.34
N THR A 158 12.66 -49.86 23.64
CA THR A 158 11.58 -48.93 23.33
C THR A 158 12.14 -47.61 22.81
N PRO A 159 11.45 -46.93 21.87
CA PRO A 159 11.85 -45.61 21.37
C PRO A 159 12.07 -44.62 22.51
N GLY A 160 13.09 -43.78 22.40
CA GLY A 160 13.48 -42.88 23.47
C GLY A 160 14.61 -41.96 23.08
N TYR A 161 15.19 -41.32 24.10
CA TYR A 161 16.34 -40.43 23.95
C TYR A 161 17.47 -40.93 24.84
N VAL A 162 18.71 -40.76 24.36
CA VAL A 162 19.89 -40.89 25.21
C VAL A 162 20.61 -39.57 25.26
N GLU A 163 20.94 -39.14 26.47
CA GLU A 163 21.70 -37.91 26.72
C GLU A 163 23.11 -38.25 27.20
N PHE A 164 24.11 -37.64 26.59
CA PHE A 164 25.50 -37.73 27.03
C PHE A 164 26.06 -36.35 27.32
N TYR A 165 26.86 -36.28 28.39
CA TYR A 165 27.56 -35.09 28.83
C TYR A 165 29.06 -35.38 28.77
N THR A 166 29.81 -34.54 28.04
CA THR A 166 31.27 -34.61 28.03
C THR A 166 31.85 -33.28 28.51
N LYS A 167 32.95 -33.37 29.28
CA LYS A 167 33.65 -32.23 29.86
C LYS A 167 35.03 -32.11 29.20
N LYS A 168 35.31 -30.97 28.58
CA LYS A 168 36.68 -30.61 28.18
C LYS A 168 37.30 -29.75 29.28
N THR A 169 38.45 -30.18 29.81
CA THR A 169 39.29 -29.36 30.69
C THR A 169 40.46 -28.85 29.84
N TYR A 170 40.72 -27.54 29.88
CA TYR A 170 41.64 -26.85 28.98
C TYR A 170 43.07 -27.43 28.99
N ILE A 171 43.63 -27.69 27.81
CA ILE A 171 45.06 -27.88 27.57
C ILE A 171 45.39 -27.09 26.30
N GLU A 172 46.44 -26.25 26.36
CA GLU A 172 46.92 -25.36 25.30
C GLU A 172 47.45 -26.16 24.08
N GLU A 173 46.57 -26.62 23.19
CA GLU A 173 46.94 -27.21 21.89
C GLU A 173 45.92 -26.80 20.81
N PRO A 174 46.32 -26.60 19.55
CA PRO A 174 45.43 -26.16 18.47
C PRO A 174 44.39 -27.23 18.11
N ALA A 175 43.28 -26.78 17.49
CA ALA A 175 42.12 -27.52 16.99
C ALA A 175 42.11 -29.05 17.23
N THR A 176 41.40 -29.49 18.27
CA THR A 176 41.19 -30.93 18.55
C THR A 176 39.97 -31.43 17.78
N TYR A 177 40.12 -32.51 17.02
CA TYR A 177 39.04 -33.12 16.23
C TYR A 177 38.27 -34.15 17.05
N PHE A 178 36.94 -34.15 16.95
CA PHE A 178 36.06 -35.20 17.47
C PHE A 178 35.36 -35.90 16.30
N ASN A 179 35.60 -37.20 16.15
CA ASN A 179 34.97 -38.03 15.14
C ASN A 179 33.96 -38.97 15.82
N PHE A 180 32.74 -39.02 15.30
CA PHE A 180 31.71 -39.93 15.77
C PHE A 180 31.48 -41.02 14.73
N TYR A 181 31.54 -42.29 15.16
CA TYR A 181 31.25 -43.44 14.30
C TYR A 181 29.99 -44.12 14.80
N PHE A 182 29.00 -44.28 13.91
CA PHE A 182 27.80 -45.07 14.18
C PHE A 182 27.89 -46.36 13.37
N SER A 183 27.91 -47.50 14.07
CA SER A 183 27.79 -48.81 13.42
C SER A 183 26.60 -49.55 14.01
N THR A 184 25.63 -49.90 13.18
CA THR A 184 24.59 -50.87 13.54
C THR A 184 25.17 -52.26 13.41
N LEU A 185 25.25 -53.00 14.52
CA LEU A 185 25.57 -54.43 14.46
C LEU A 185 24.29 -55.19 14.14
N PHE A 186 24.16 -55.67 12.90
CA PHE A 186 23.34 -56.85 12.67
C PHE A 186 24.16 -58.06 13.11
N SER A 187 23.63 -58.81 14.07
CA SER A 187 24.23 -60.06 14.52
C SER A 187 23.97 -61.15 13.47
N ASP A 188 24.79 -61.19 12.43
CA ASP A 188 24.93 -62.40 11.62
C ASP A 188 26.42 -62.79 11.60
N PRO A 189 26.82 -63.91 12.21
CA PRO A 189 28.23 -64.22 12.44
C PRO A 189 28.97 -64.82 11.22
N GLU A 190 28.42 -64.79 10.02
CA GLU A 190 29.09 -65.29 8.80
C GLU A 190 28.95 -64.32 7.62
N ILE A 191 29.76 -63.26 7.60
CA ILE A 191 30.09 -62.58 6.34
C ILE A 191 31.61 -62.51 6.26
N GLU A 192 32.16 -63.41 5.45
CA GLU A 192 33.56 -63.35 5.04
C GLU A 192 33.85 -62.00 4.38
N ALA A 193 35.01 -61.44 4.74
CA ALA A 193 35.55 -60.23 4.16
C ALA A 193 35.90 -60.46 2.67
N ASP A 194 34.93 -60.27 1.78
CA ASP A 194 35.20 -60.08 0.35
C ASP A 194 34.51 -58.81 -0.15
N ARG A 195 35.35 -57.80 -0.46
CA ARG A 195 35.09 -56.53 -1.13
C ARG A 195 34.12 -55.56 -0.45
N ALA A 196 34.70 -54.64 0.33
CA ALA A 196 34.10 -53.33 0.54
C ALA A 196 33.75 -52.68 -0.82
N PRO A 197 32.53 -52.14 -1.02
CA PRO A 197 32.21 -51.42 -2.24
C PRO A 197 33.10 -50.18 -2.32
N THR A 198 33.97 -50.15 -3.32
CA THR A 198 34.76 -48.98 -3.69
C THR A 198 33.80 -47.87 -4.09
N SER A 199 33.79 -46.77 -3.33
CA SER A 199 33.35 -45.43 -3.73
C SER A 199 32.13 -45.38 -4.68
N SER A 200 30.93 -45.32 -4.12
CA SER A 200 29.81 -44.67 -4.83
C SER A 200 30.14 -43.19 -4.92
N THR A 201 30.42 -42.70 -6.14
CA THR A 201 30.68 -41.30 -6.47
C THR A 201 29.41 -40.52 -6.81
N ASP A 202 28.23 -41.05 -6.47
CA ASP A 202 26.97 -40.40 -6.83
C ASP A 202 26.61 -39.33 -5.80
N ILE A 203 27.23 -38.15 -5.97
CA ILE A 203 26.82 -36.91 -5.31
C ILE A 203 25.46 -36.53 -5.90
N TYR A 204 24.37 -36.79 -5.17
CA TYR A 204 23.06 -36.25 -5.49
C TYR A 204 23.05 -34.75 -5.16
N ASN A 205 23.26 -33.90 -6.16
CA ASN A 205 23.00 -32.48 -6.05
C ASN A 205 21.49 -32.28 -5.76
N LEU A 206 21.16 -31.95 -4.52
CA LEU A 206 19.84 -31.42 -4.15
C LEU A 206 19.71 -30.02 -4.74
N ASN A 207 19.36 -29.95 -6.02
CA ASN A 207 18.93 -28.71 -6.63
C ASN A 207 17.58 -28.33 -6.04
N GLU A 208 17.42 -27.08 -5.63
CA GLU A 208 16.11 -26.51 -5.30
C GLU A 208 15.13 -26.80 -6.46
N ALA A 209 13.93 -27.27 -6.10
CA ALA A 209 12.92 -27.59 -7.10
C ALA A 209 12.50 -26.31 -7.81
N ILE A 210 12.43 -26.35 -9.14
CA ILE A 210 11.95 -25.21 -9.93
C ILE A 210 10.44 -25.10 -9.71
N ASP A 211 9.99 -24.01 -9.08
CA ASP A 211 8.57 -23.69 -9.01
C ASP A 211 8.15 -22.80 -10.19
N GLN A 212 6.90 -22.96 -10.63
CA GLN A 212 6.34 -22.20 -11.74
C GLN A 212 5.17 -21.34 -11.29
N ALA A 213 5.25 -20.02 -11.45
CA ALA A 213 4.13 -19.13 -11.14
C ALA A 213 3.20 -18.92 -12.34
N THR A 214 1.89 -19.03 -12.12
CA THR A 214 0.85 -18.67 -13.09
C THR A 214 0.27 -17.31 -12.73
N ILE A 215 0.10 -16.45 -13.73
CA ILE A 215 -0.48 -15.11 -13.60
C ILE A 215 -1.68 -15.00 -14.53
N ASP A 216 -2.89 -14.86 -13.98
CA ASP A 216 -4.12 -14.59 -14.75
C ASP A 216 -4.51 -13.10 -14.61
N PRO A 217 -4.44 -12.29 -15.69
CA PRO A 217 -4.62 -10.85 -15.65
C PRO A 217 -5.90 -10.36 -16.37
N PRO A 218 -7.10 -10.38 -15.75
CA PRO A 218 -8.27 -9.74 -16.33
C PRO A 218 -8.07 -8.24 -16.58
N ASN A 219 -8.60 -7.74 -17.69
CA ASN A 219 -8.72 -6.30 -17.95
C ASN A 219 -9.80 -5.71 -17.03
N LEU A 220 -9.44 -4.72 -16.22
CA LEU A 220 -10.35 -3.97 -15.34
C LEU A 220 -10.47 -2.50 -15.72
N ALA A 221 -9.75 -2.06 -16.75
CA ALA A 221 -9.69 -0.67 -17.12
C ALA A 221 -11.07 -0.14 -17.57
N PRO A 222 -11.46 1.07 -17.12
CA PRO A 222 -12.71 1.69 -17.52
C PRO A 222 -12.69 2.12 -19.00
N GLU A 223 -13.85 2.45 -19.58
CA GLU A 223 -13.93 2.98 -20.95
C GLU A 223 -13.31 4.39 -21.07
N THR A 224 -13.47 5.21 -20.04
CA THR A 224 -12.94 6.58 -19.95
C THR A 224 -12.23 6.81 -18.63
N VAL A 225 -11.28 7.74 -18.63
CA VAL A 225 -10.59 8.24 -17.44
C VAL A 225 -10.49 9.76 -17.51
N ASP A 226 -10.55 10.43 -16.37
CA ASP A 226 -10.43 11.88 -16.31
C ASP A 226 -8.95 12.30 -16.20
N GLN A 227 -8.59 13.46 -16.75
CA GLN A 227 -7.31 14.11 -16.45
C GLN A 227 -7.14 14.25 -14.93
N GLY A 228 -5.95 13.97 -14.41
CA GLY A 228 -5.69 14.05 -12.97
C GLY A 228 -6.31 12.92 -12.13
N GLN A 229 -7.06 11.99 -12.73
CA GLN A 229 -7.68 10.89 -12.00
C GLN A 229 -6.61 9.93 -11.47
N ILE A 230 -6.71 9.59 -10.18
CA ILE A 230 -5.75 8.75 -9.47
C ILE A 230 -6.30 7.34 -9.20
N ASN A 231 -5.41 6.38 -9.07
CA ASN A 231 -5.66 4.99 -8.66
C ASN A 231 -6.66 4.24 -9.56
N ILE A 232 -6.63 4.45 -10.87
CA ILE A 232 -7.54 3.75 -11.79
C ILE A 232 -7.09 2.29 -11.94
N PRO A 233 -7.89 1.29 -11.53
CA PRO A 233 -7.53 -0.11 -11.72
C PRO A 233 -7.52 -0.46 -13.20
N MET A 234 -6.35 -0.82 -13.72
CA MET A 234 -6.18 -1.20 -15.12
C MET A 234 -6.31 -2.72 -15.28
N THR A 235 -5.71 -3.47 -14.37
CA THR A 235 -5.80 -4.94 -14.33
C THR A 235 -5.65 -5.44 -12.89
N ARG A 236 -6.14 -6.66 -12.64
CA ARG A 236 -5.81 -7.43 -11.45
C ARG A 236 -4.98 -8.62 -11.86
N LEU A 237 -3.89 -8.92 -11.17
CA LEU A 237 -3.12 -10.14 -11.31
C LEU A 237 -3.61 -11.17 -10.28
N THR A 238 -4.05 -12.33 -10.76
CA THR A 238 -4.25 -13.51 -9.90
C THR A 238 -3.01 -14.39 -10.01
N ALA A 239 -2.22 -14.45 -8.94
CA ALA A 239 -0.92 -15.10 -8.94
C ALA A 239 -0.88 -16.32 -8.01
N SER A 240 -0.36 -17.45 -8.48
CA SER A 240 -0.13 -18.65 -7.68
C SER A 240 1.08 -19.43 -8.19
N SER A 241 1.72 -20.23 -7.34
CA SER A 241 2.80 -21.15 -7.71
C SER A 241 2.28 -22.59 -7.94
N SER A 242 2.97 -23.37 -8.77
CA SER A 242 2.68 -24.79 -9.00
C SER A 242 2.89 -25.64 -7.74
N SER A 243 3.90 -25.26 -6.98
CA SER A 243 4.36 -25.84 -5.73
C SER A 243 5.19 -24.78 -4.99
N GLY A 244 5.53 -25.03 -3.72
CA GLY A 244 6.45 -24.19 -2.96
C GLY A 244 6.11 -22.69 -3.00
N THR A 245 7.13 -21.86 -3.28
CA THR A 245 7.02 -20.41 -3.27
C THR A 245 7.83 -19.79 -4.40
N VAL A 246 7.28 -18.78 -5.07
CA VAL A 246 8.00 -17.99 -6.09
C VAL A 246 8.15 -16.55 -5.61
N GLU A 247 9.37 -16.03 -5.59
CA GLU A 247 9.67 -14.65 -5.18
C GLU A 247 9.70 -13.70 -6.39
N TRP A 248 8.73 -12.78 -6.46
CA TRP A 248 8.58 -11.76 -7.50
C TRP A 248 9.24 -10.44 -7.11
N THR A 249 10.21 -10.00 -7.91
CA THR A 249 11.11 -8.88 -7.58
C THR A 249 11.00 -7.68 -8.50
N ALA A 250 10.57 -7.86 -9.76
CA ALA A 250 10.35 -6.75 -10.68
C ALA A 250 9.26 -7.03 -11.73
N LEU A 251 8.65 -5.97 -12.24
CA LEU A 251 7.71 -5.97 -13.34
C LEU A 251 8.09 -4.93 -14.38
N ARG A 252 8.12 -5.34 -15.64
CA ARG A 252 8.14 -4.44 -16.79
C ARG A 252 6.74 -4.30 -17.35
N ILE A 253 6.38 -3.09 -17.75
CA ILE A 253 5.14 -2.78 -18.47
C ILE A 253 5.50 -1.92 -19.68
N ASP A 254 4.96 -2.23 -20.85
CA ASP A 254 5.09 -1.35 -22.01
C ASP A 254 3.75 -0.67 -22.32
N LYS A 255 3.80 0.45 -23.04
CA LYS A 255 2.60 1.06 -23.62
C LYS A 255 2.00 0.12 -24.67
N THR A 256 0.69 -0.07 -24.65
CA THR A 256 0.01 -0.83 -25.70
C THR A 256 0.05 -0.07 -27.03
N SER A 257 0.29 -0.76 -28.14
CA SER A 257 0.27 -0.16 -29.48
C SER A 257 -1.11 0.35 -29.90
N SER A 258 -2.18 -0.05 -29.20
CA SER A 258 -3.53 0.48 -29.40
C SER A 258 -3.77 1.82 -28.68
N SER A 259 -2.89 2.18 -27.73
CA SER A 259 -2.98 3.44 -26.99
C SER A 259 -2.37 4.58 -27.78
N THR A 260 -2.92 5.79 -27.64
CA THR A 260 -2.37 7.01 -28.25
C THR A 260 -1.66 7.92 -27.25
N MET A 261 -1.51 7.47 -26.00
CA MET A 261 -0.83 8.22 -24.94
C MET A 261 0.66 8.47 -25.21
N GLU A 262 1.11 9.65 -24.81
CA GLU A 262 2.51 9.97 -24.58
C GLU A 262 2.96 9.44 -23.22
N ASP A 263 4.28 9.30 -23.02
CA ASP A 263 4.83 8.79 -21.76
C ASP A 263 4.43 9.67 -20.56
N ILE A 264 4.22 10.98 -20.80
CA ILE A 264 3.84 11.96 -19.78
C ILE A 264 2.36 11.95 -19.42
N ASP A 265 1.50 11.26 -20.19
CA ASP A 265 0.05 11.24 -19.90
C ASP A 265 -0.29 10.39 -18.65
N VAL A 266 0.67 9.59 -18.17
CA VAL A 266 0.54 8.78 -16.94
C VAL A 266 1.56 9.29 -15.93
N ASP A 267 1.08 9.81 -14.79
CA ASP A 267 1.93 10.33 -13.70
C ASP A 267 2.51 9.21 -12.85
N LYS A 268 1.73 8.14 -12.59
CA LYS A 268 2.19 7.00 -11.79
C LYS A 268 1.62 5.68 -12.25
N ILE A 269 2.41 4.63 -12.05
CA ILE A 269 1.96 3.24 -12.12
C ILE A 269 2.24 2.60 -10.77
N LYS A 270 1.22 1.99 -10.16
CA LYS A 270 1.29 1.42 -8.82
C LYS A 270 0.81 -0.02 -8.82
N ILE A 271 1.40 -0.83 -7.94
CA ILE A 271 0.99 -2.20 -7.65
C ILE A 271 0.49 -2.27 -6.21
N TRP A 272 -0.74 -2.73 -6.05
CA TRP A 272 -1.41 -2.89 -4.77
C TRP A 272 -1.63 -4.38 -4.51
N LYS A 273 -1.43 -4.83 -3.29
CA LYS A 273 -1.80 -6.17 -2.83
C LYS A 273 -3.19 -6.11 -2.21
N ASP A 274 -4.08 -6.92 -2.75
CA ASP A 274 -5.50 -7.00 -2.36
C ASP A 274 -5.65 -7.80 -1.06
N ASP A 275 -6.68 -7.47 -0.28
CA ASP A 275 -6.97 -8.08 1.02
C ASP A 275 -7.70 -9.44 0.93
N GLY A 276 -7.99 -9.89 -0.30
CA GLY A 276 -8.71 -11.11 -0.65
C GLY A 276 -10.16 -10.88 -1.09
N ASP A 277 -10.68 -9.64 -1.05
CA ASP A 277 -12.06 -9.33 -1.42
C ASP A 277 -12.31 -9.12 -2.93
N LEU A 278 -11.23 -9.03 -3.72
CA LEU A 278 -11.23 -8.87 -5.17
C LEU A 278 -11.76 -7.52 -5.67
N ILE A 279 -11.87 -6.53 -4.79
CA ILE A 279 -12.35 -5.18 -5.06
C ILE A 279 -11.23 -4.19 -4.74
N PHE A 280 -10.83 -3.39 -5.73
CA PHE A 280 -9.81 -2.39 -5.50
C PHE A 280 -10.32 -1.29 -4.53
N ASP A 281 -9.61 -1.12 -3.41
CA ASP A 281 -9.92 -0.15 -2.36
C ASP A 281 -8.63 0.35 -1.71
N THR A 282 -8.28 1.63 -1.92
CA THR A 282 -7.03 2.21 -1.40
C THR A 282 -6.93 2.25 0.12
N ASP A 283 -8.05 2.12 0.85
CA ASP A 283 -8.06 2.12 2.31
C ASP A 283 -7.82 0.71 2.89
N LYS A 284 -7.97 -0.34 2.08
CA LYS A 284 -7.77 -1.75 2.50
C LYS A 284 -6.59 -2.41 1.81
N ASP A 285 -6.39 -2.11 0.53
CA ASP A 285 -5.32 -2.66 -0.28
C ASP A 285 -3.99 -2.00 0.08
N MET A 286 -2.93 -2.82 0.08
CA MET A 286 -1.61 -2.37 0.47
C MET A 286 -0.79 -2.00 -0.78
N LEU A 287 -0.35 -0.75 -0.90
CA LEU A 287 0.63 -0.36 -1.93
C LEU A 287 1.94 -1.13 -1.68
N VAL A 288 2.34 -1.97 -2.64
CA VAL A 288 3.56 -2.80 -2.53
C VAL A 288 4.70 -2.32 -3.42
N ALA A 289 4.39 -1.61 -4.50
CA ALA A 289 5.39 -1.01 -5.37
C ALA A 289 4.80 0.13 -6.21
N ASP A 290 5.65 1.04 -6.63
CA ASP A 290 5.36 2.07 -7.62
C ASP A 290 6.52 2.20 -8.61
N ALA A 291 6.20 2.57 -9.86
CA ALA A 291 7.20 2.88 -10.86
C ALA A 291 7.92 4.18 -10.46
N GLN A 292 9.26 4.18 -10.48
CA GLN A 292 10.03 5.41 -10.28
C GLN A 292 9.81 6.39 -11.43
N ASP A 293 9.76 5.84 -12.66
CA ASP A 293 9.35 6.54 -13.87
C ASP A 293 8.17 5.75 -14.48
N PRO A 294 6.95 6.33 -14.58
CA PRO A 294 5.77 5.62 -15.08
C PRO A 294 5.96 5.13 -16.51
N PHE A 295 6.50 5.95 -17.41
CA PHE A 295 6.99 5.51 -18.71
C PHE A 295 8.22 6.31 -19.12
N ALA A 296 9.27 5.60 -19.53
CA ALA A 296 10.46 6.18 -20.16
C ALA A 296 10.76 5.43 -21.46
N SER A 297 10.66 6.11 -22.59
CA SER A 297 10.75 5.47 -23.91
C SER A 297 9.72 4.36 -24.10
N SER A 298 8.48 4.61 -23.67
CA SER A 298 7.33 3.67 -23.75
C SER A 298 7.39 2.42 -22.87
N THR A 299 8.33 2.37 -21.92
CA THR A 299 8.47 1.26 -20.95
C THR A 299 8.51 1.78 -19.52
N ALA A 300 7.80 1.10 -18.63
CA ALA A 300 7.86 1.22 -17.18
C ALA A 300 8.64 0.04 -16.60
N ASN A 301 9.49 0.28 -15.62
CA ASN A 301 10.10 -0.77 -14.81
C ASN A 301 9.80 -0.51 -13.34
N ILE A 302 9.19 -1.49 -12.69
CA ILE A 302 8.73 -1.44 -11.31
C ILE A 302 9.54 -2.46 -10.51
N ILE A 303 10.22 -2.01 -9.46
CA ILE A 303 10.96 -2.88 -8.55
C ILE A 303 10.10 -3.09 -7.31
N LEU A 304 9.90 -4.35 -6.91
CA LEU A 304 9.16 -4.70 -5.70
C LEU A 304 10.14 -4.84 -4.55
N ASN A 305 10.08 -3.92 -3.58
CA ASN A 305 10.91 -3.94 -2.39
C ASN A 305 10.07 -3.59 -1.14
N PRO A 306 9.68 -4.60 -0.33
CA PRO A 306 10.12 -5.99 -0.39
C PRO A 306 9.54 -6.76 -1.59
N ALA A 307 10.24 -7.83 -1.99
CA ALA A 307 9.75 -8.76 -2.99
C ALA A 307 8.43 -9.40 -2.54
N GLN A 308 7.58 -9.77 -3.50
CA GLN A 308 6.29 -10.40 -3.22
C GLN A 308 6.38 -11.91 -3.40
N ILE A 309 5.75 -12.66 -2.50
CA ILE A 309 5.82 -14.13 -2.50
C ILE A 309 4.51 -14.69 -3.04
N PHE A 310 4.61 -15.49 -4.09
CA PHE A 310 3.51 -16.33 -4.56
C PHE A 310 3.62 -17.69 -3.90
N THR A 311 2.46 -18.25 -3.53
CA THR A 311 2.36 -19.59 -2.95
C THR A 311 1.40 -20.42 -3.79
N ALA A 312 1.21 -21.69 -3.44
CA ALA A 312 0.18 -22.52 -4.07
C ALA A 312 -1.25 -21.96 -3.91
N SER A 313 -1.48 -21.09 -2.91
CA SER A 313 -2.74 -20.34 -2.77
C SER A 313 -2.67 -19.03 -3.56
N SER A 314 -3.76 -18.69 -4.24
CA SER A 314 -3.86 -17.46 -5.01
C SER A 314 -3.64 -16.23 -4.13
N SER A 315 -2.81 -15.31 -4.63
CA SER A 315 -2.68 -13.94 -4.15
C SER A 315 -3.15 -12.99 -5.24
N TYR A 316 -3.71 -11.85 -4.85
CA TYR A 316 -4.30 -10.89 -5.76
C TYR A 316 -3.58 -9.55 -5.68
N TYR A 317 -3.32 -8.95 -6.84
CA TYR A 317 -2.67 -7.65 -6.94
C TYR A 317 -3.39 -6.78 -7.96
N PHE A 318 -3.53 -5.48 -7.72
CA PHE A 318 -4.02 -4.53 -8.72
C PHE A 318 -2.87 -3.72 -9.29
N ILE A 319 -2.89 -3.48 -10.59
CA ILE A 319 -2.05 -2.46 -11.22
C ILE A 319 -2.94 -1.27 -11.54
N THR A 320 -2.58 -0.10 -11.03
CA THR A 320 -3.34 1.13 -11.21
C THR A 320 -2.54 2.22 -11.89
N TYR A 321 -3.21 3.08 -12.64
CA TYR A 321 -2.64 4.32 -13.18
C TYR A 321 -3.11 5.55 -12.41
N ASP A 322 -2.22 6.54 -12.30
CA ASP A 322 -2.59 7.94 -12.07
C ASP A 322 -2.40 8.69 -13.40
N ILE A 323 -3.44 9.37 -13.89
CA ILE A 323 -3.40 10.15 -15.13
C ILE A 323 -2.87 11.54 -14.81
N ASP A 324 -1.94 12.04 -15.62
CA ASP A 324 -1.39 13.38 -15.44
C ASP A 324 -2.48 14.45 -15.63
N TRP A 325 -2.40 15.55 -14.87
CA TRP A 325 -3.37 16.65 -14.96
C TRP A 325 -3.37 17.32 -16.35
N PHE A 326 -2.23 17.25 -17.04
CA PHE A 326 -2.01 17.79 -18.38
C PHE A 326 -2.03 16.72 -19.46
N ALA A 327 -2.45 15.49 -19.14
CA ALA A 327 -2.57 14.41 -20.11
C ALA A 327 -3.44 14.83 -21.31
N GLY A 328 -3.04 14.51 -22.53
CA GLY A 328 -3.77 14.95 -23.72
C GLY A 328 -5.20 14.38 -23.78
N VAL A 329 -6.22 15.25 -23.78
CA VAL A 329 -7.62 14.87 -24.00
C VAL A 329 -7.79 14.15 -25.34
N ASP A 330 -8.73 13.20 -25.40
CA ASP A 330 -9.01 12.31 -26.53
C ASP A 330 -7.92 11.26 -26.84
N ARG A 331 -6.80 11.27 -26.11
CA ARG A 331 -5.84 10.16 -26.16
C ARG A 331 -6.39 8.94 -25.43
N THR A 332 -5.84 7.77 -25.70
CA THR A 332 -6.17 6.54 -24.97
C THR A 332 -4.96 6.06 -24.17
N VAL A 333 -5.21 5.52 -22.97
CA VAL A 333 -4.21 4.93 -22.08
C VAL A 333 -4.42 3.43 -21.92
N GLY A 334 -3.33 2.69 -21.75
CA GLY A 334 -3.39 1.24 -21.53
C GLY A 334 -2.02 0.66 -21.23
N MET A 335 -1.97 -0.65 -21.00
CA MET A 335 -0.74 -1.39 -20.74
C MET A 335 -0.65 -2.62 -21.61
N TYR A 336 0.58 -3.02 -21.87
CA TYR A 336 0.96 -4.24 -22.55
C TYR A 336 2.03 -4.97 -21.74
N ILE A 337 1.80 -6.25 -21.50
CA ILE A 337 2.80 -7.14 -20.94
C ILE A 337 3.03 -8.27 -21.95
N GLY A 338 4.21 -8.25 -22.56
CA GLY A 338 4.45 -8.96 -23.82
C GLY A 338 4.70 -10.45 -23.66
N ASP A 339 5.51 -10.83 -22.68
CA ASP A 339 5.80 -12.23 -22.40
C ASP A 339 6.23 -12.42 -20.95
N LYS A 340 6.45 -13.68 -20.58
CA LYS A 340 6.85 -14.07 -19.24
C LYS A 340 8.12 -13.40 -18.70
N THR A 341 9.01 -12.87 -19.57
CA THR A 341 10.25 -12.20 -19.17
C THR A 341 10.02 -10.80 -18.59
N TYR A 342 8.79 -10.29 -18.69
CA TYR A 342 8.42 -9.01 -18.09
C TYR A 342 8.27 -9.12 -16.57
N PHE A 343 8.08 -10.34 -16.06
CA PHE A 343 8.14 -10.64 -14.64
C PHE A 343 9.53 -11.16 -14.29
N THR A 344 10.19 -10.52 -13.33
CA THR A 344 11.46 -10.99 -12.78
C THR A 344 11.18 -11.73 -11.48
N VAL A 345 11.58 -13.00 -11.43
CA VAL A 345 11.50 -13.85 -10.23
C VAL A 345 12.88 -14.33 -9.83
N SER A 346 13.06 -14.67 -8.55
CA SER A 346 14.31 -15.24 -8.05
C SER A 346 14.57 -16.62 -8.67
N SER A 347 15.82 -16.88 -9.04
CA SER A 347 16.25 -18.20 -9.52
C SER A 347 16.17 -19.21 -8.37
N PRO A 348 15.74 -20.46 -8.62
CA PRO A 348 15.60 -21.13 -9.92
C PRO A 348 14.21 -21.04 -10.57
N ASP A 349 13.27 -20.30 -9.98
CA ASP A 349 11.87 -20.29 -10.39
C ASP A 349 11.61 -19.63 -11.74
N ASN A 350 10.42 -19.89 -12.29
CA ASN A 350 10.01 -19.35 -13.58
C ASN A 350 8.53 -18.92 -13.60
N ILE A 351 8.20 -18.08 -14.57
CA ILE A 351 6.82 -17.69 -14.88
C ILE A 351 6.26 -18.59 -15.98
N ASN A 352 5.02 -19.04 -15.80
CA ASN A 352 4.25 -19.73 -16.83
C ASN A 352 3.95 -18.77 -17.98
N SER A 353 4.11 -19.24 -19.22
CA SER A 353 3.80 -18.46 -20.42
C SER A 353 2.31 -18.36 -20.73
N ASP A 354 1.46 -19.09 -20.01
CA ASP A 354 0.02 -18.96 -20.13
C ASP A 354 -0.42 -17.50 -19.88
N TYR A 355 -1.43 -17.04 -20.63
CA TYR A 355 -1.97 -15.68 -20.58
C TYR A 355 -1.07 -14.56 -21.13
N PHE A 356 0.08 -14.86 -21.74
CA PHE A 356 0.89 -13.87 -22.44
C PHE A 356 0.76 -13.96 -23.98
N PRO A 357 0.84 -12.84 -24.71
CA PRO A 357 0.81 -11.46 -24.19
C PRO A 357 -0.57 -11.12 -23.63
N PHE A 358 -0.64 -10.13 -22.74
CA PHE A 358 -1.92 -9.51 -22.38
C PHE A 358 -1.89 -7.99 -22.48
N ILE A 359 -3.07 -7.43 -22.72
CA ILE A 359 -3.34 -6.00 -22.84
C ILE A 359 -4.46 -5.66 -21.86
N ALA A 360 -4.32 -4.56 -21.15
CA ALA A 360 -5.39 -3.96 -20.36
C ALA A 360 -5.51 -2.47 -20.69
N GLY A 361 -6.71 -1.89 -20.64
CA GLY A 361 -6.94 -0.49 -21.04
C GLY A 361 -7.42 -0.29 -22.47
N ASN A 362 -6.90 0.78 -23.07
CA ASN A 362 -7.51 1.60 -24.13
C ASN A 362 -8.60 2.57 -23.62
N SER A 363 -8.50 2.99 -22.35
CA SER A 363 -9.39 3.98 -21.74
C SER A 363 -9.15 5.35 -22.36
N LYS A 364 -10.20 6.04 -22.77
CA LYS A 364 -10.11 7.40 -23.36
C LYS A 364 -9.93 8.44 -22.25
N ILE A 365 -8.91 9.29 -22.37
CA ILE A 365 -8.71 10.46 -21.50
C ILE A 365 -9.73 11.52 -21.88
N ILE A 366 -10.52 11.95 -20.90
CA ILE A 366 -11.45 13.08 -20.99
C ILE A 366 -11.03 14.15 -19.97
N THR A 367 -11.51 15.37 -20.14
CA THR A 367 -11.25 16.45 -19.19
C THR A 367 -12.03 16.20 -17.90
N GLU A 368 -11.44 16.48 -16.74
CA GLU A 368 -12.16 16.39 -15.46
C GLU A 368 -13.33 17.39 -15.45
N PRO A 369 -14.58 16.96 -15.26
CA PRO A 369 -15.72 17.86 -15.28
C PRO A 369 -15.67 18.85 -14.11
N TYR A 370 -15.79 20.15 -14.40
CA TYR A 370 -15.84 21.19 -13.38
C TYR A 370 -17.02 22.16 -13.56
N LEU A 371 -17.45 22.70 -12.43
CA LEU A 371 -18.37 23.84 -12.34
C LEU A 371 -17.85 24.78 -11.26
N SER A 372 -17.58 26.02 -11.63
CA SER A 372 -17.35 27.13 -10.69
C SER A 372 -18.50 28.12 -10.81
N PHE A 373 -19.21 28.32 -9.70
CA PHE A 373 -20.35 29.23 -9.61
C PHE A 373 -20.12 30.22 -8.47
N ASN A 374 -19.96 31.50 -8.80
CA ASN A 374 -19.69 32.55 -7.81
C ASN A 374 -20.70 33.70 -7.93
N ILE A 375 -21.25 34.12 -6.80
CA ILE A 375 -22.13 35.28 -6.72
C ILE A 375 -21.30 36.48 -6.26
N SER A 376 -21.39 37.58 -7.00
CA SER A 376 -20.73 38.84 -6.65
C SER A 376 -21.75 39.97 -6.65
N GLY A 377 -21.46 41.04 -5.91
CA GLY A 377 -22.34 42.19 -5.83
C GLY A 377 -22.23 43.14 -7.01
N ILE A 378 -23.21 44.03 -7.11
CA ILE A 378 -23.21 45.20 -7.99
C ILE A 378 -23.27 46.44 -7.11
N ASP A 379 -22.42 47.43 -7.39
CA ASP A 379 -22.40 48.70 -6.66
C ASP A 379 -23.67 49.53 -6.93
N ALA A 380 -23.99 50.46 -6.04
CA ALA A 380 -24.97 51.51 -6.28
C ALA A 380 -24.54 52.43 -7.44
N ASP A 381 -25.49 53.13 -8.02
CA ASP A 381 -25.32 54.04 -9.15
C ASP A 381 -24.80 53.35 -10.43
N ILE A 382 -25.07 52.05 -10.60
CA ILE A 382 -24.73 51.27 -11.79
C ILE A 382 -26.00 50.98 -12.59
N SER A 383 -25.96 51.21 -13.90
CA SER A 383 -27.06 50.83 -14.79
C SER A 383 -26.98 49.34 -15.16
N VAL A 384 -28.06 48.59 -14.91
CA VAL A 384 -28.22 47.17 -15.21
C VAL A 384 -29.63 46.94 -15.74
N GLU A 385 -29.78 46.39 -16.95
CA GLU A 385 -31.08 46.13 -17.60
C GLU A 385 -32.06 47.33 -17.57
N GLY A 386 -31.53 48.52 -17.84
CA GLY A 386 -32.30 49.76 -17.89
C GLY A 386 -32.62 50.42 -16.54
N GLU A 387 -32.27 49.79 -15.41
CA GLU A 387 -32.45 50.35 -14.07
C GLU A 387 -31.12 50.84 -13.48
N MET A 388 -31.17 51.85 -12.62
CA MET A 388 -30.03 52.27 -11.80
C MET A 388 -30.14 51.60 -10.44
N THR A 389 -29.08 50.94 -9.97
CA THR A 389 -29.02 50.37 -8.63
C THR A 389 -28.95 51.49 -7.57
N ASP A 390 -29.76 51.39 -6.52
CA ASP A 390 -29.71 52.31 -5.37
C ASP A 390 -28.76 51.82 -4.28
N ILE A 391 -28.47 50.51 -4.29
CA ILE A 391 -27.79 49.79 -3.22
C ILE A 391 -26.60 49.01 -3.77
N SER A 392 -25.42 49.20 -3.15
CA SER A 392 -24.29 48.29 -3.33
C SER A 392 -24.55 46.99 -2.60
N THR A 393 -24.60 45.88 -3.33
CA THR A 393 -24.59 44.54 -2.72
C THR A 393 -23.16 44.06 -2.55
N GLY A 394 -22.88 43.28 -1.50
CA GLY A 394 -21.59 42.65 -1.30
C GLY A 394 -21.53 41.25 -1.90
N GLY A 395 -20.33 40.73 -2.17
CA GLY A 395 -20.12 39.33 -2.58
C GLY A 395 -20.38 38.27 -1.48
N PHE A 396 -20.90 38.67 -0.32
CA PHE A 396 -21.05 37.79 0.86
C PHE A 396 -22.44 37.14 0.99
N GLY A 397 -23.24 37.11 -0.08
CA GLY A 397 -24.50 36.34 -0.11
C GLY A 397 -25.69 36.99 0.59
N TRP A 398 -25.66 38.29 0.85
CA TRP A 398 -26.80 39.04 1.41
C TRP A 398 -27.09 40.29 0.58
N ILE A 399 -28.38 40.62 0.46
CA ILE A 399 -28.87 41.86 -0.13
C ILE A 399 -29.52 42.64 1.00
N ASP A 400 -28.94 43.77 1.38
CA ASP A 400 -29.47 44.65 2.42
C ASP A 400 -30.08 45.89 1.79
N PHE A 401 -31.42 45.90 1.72
CA PHE A 401 -32.18 47.04 1.19
C PHE A 401 -32.19 48.27 2.11
N GLN A 402 -31.54 48.20 3.28
CA GLN A 402 -31.48 49.26 4.27
C GLN A 402 -32.88 49.71 4.71
N ASP A 403 -32.99 50.98 5.15
CA ASP A 403 -34.27 51.56 5.53
C ASP A 403 -35.06 51.99 4.29
N LEU A 404 -36.26 51.41 4.12
CA LEU A 404 -37.15 51.73 3.01
C LEU A 404 -38.03 52.94 3.31
N THR A 405 -38.23 53.79 2.31
CA THR A 405 -39.21 54.89 2.36
C THR A 405 -40.51 54.46 1.66
N PRO A 406 -41.69 54.60 2.30
CA PRO A 406 -42.96 54.23 1.66
C PRO A 406 -43.20 54.92 0.32
N ASN A 407 -43.64 54.13 -0.67
CA ASN A 407 -43.90 54.53 -2.06
C ASN A 407 -42.64 55.00 -2.83
N LEU A 408 -41.46 54.54 -2.41
CA LEU A 408 -40.21 54.70 -3.14
C LEU A 408 -39.57 53.32 -3.31
N SER A 409 -39.34 52.93 -4.56
CA SER A 409 -38.63 51.69 -4.86
C SER A 409 -37.15 51.78 -4.51
N ALA A 410 -36.58 50.67 -4.07
CA ALA A 410 -35.15 50.46 -3.94
C ALA A 410 -34.71 49.33 -4.88
N VAL A 411 -33.62 49.56 -5.60
CA VAL A 411 -33.05 48.62 -6.59
C VAL A 411 -31.68 48.13 -6.12
N ALA A 412 -31.48 46.81 -6.18
CA ALA A 412 -30.21 46.15 -5.89
C ALA A 412 -29.87 45.16 -7.01
N GLY A 413 -28.59 44.81 -7.19
CA GLY A 413 -28.19 43.86 -8.23
C GLY A 413 -27.15 42.86 -7.74
N GLN A 414 -27.09 41.68 -8.36
CA GLN A 414 -26.03 40.69 -8.19
C GLN A 414 -25.55 40.18 -9.55
N LYS A 415 -24.31 39.70 -9.62
CA LYS A 415 -23.74 38.99 -10.76
C LYS A 415 -23.52 37.53 -10.41
N LEU A 416 -24.00 36.66 -11.27
CA LEU A 416 -23.75 35.23 -11.28
C LEU A 416 -22.60 34.98 -12.25
N ASN A 417 -21.47 34.49 -11.76
CA ASN A 417 -20.28 34.20 -12.56
C ASN A 417 -20.15 32.68 -12.70
N ILE A 418 -20.11 32.18 -13.94
CA ILE A 418 -20.14 30.76 -14.26
C ILE A 418 -18.91 30.38 -15.07
N MET A 419 -18.24 29.32 -14.67
CA MET A 419 -17.23 28.63 -15.47
C MET A 419 -17.52 27.13 -15.44
N THR A 420 -17.55 26.47 -16.59
CA THR A 420 -17.70 25.01 -16.70
C THR A 420 -17.12 24.49 -18.00
N ASN A 421 -16.53 23.30 -18.00
CA ASN A 421 -16.14 22.57 -19.21
C ASN A 421 -17.21 21.62 -19.74
N SER A 422 -18.45 21.74 -19.28
CA SER A 422 -19.58 21.07 -19.90
C SER A 422 -19.71 21.43 -21.40
N GLU A 423 -19.86 20.40 -22.23
CA GLU A 423 -20.10 20.51 -23.68
C GLU A 423 -21.57 20.78 -24.04
N THR A 424 -22.45 20.93 -23.05
CA THR A 424 -23.86 21.32 -23.28
C THR A 424 -24.26 22.57 -22.47
N GLY A 425 -23.31 23.17 -21.74
CA GLY A 425 -23.47 24.40 -20.99
C GLY A 425 -24.10 24.24 -19.61
N TYR A 426 -25.00 25.15 -19.25
CA TYR A 426 -25.55 25.22 -17.89
C TYR A 426 -26.98 25.76 -17.86
N ARG A 427 -27.66 25.49 -16.74
CA ARG A 427 -28.92 26.12 -16.35
C ARG A 427 -28.80 26.66 -14.93
N ILE A 428 -29.28 27.88 -14.71
CA ILE A 428 -29.44 28.46 -13.38
C ILE A 428 -30.93 28.64 -13.09
N THR A 429 -31.35 28.22 -11.90
CA THR A 429 -32.68 28.52 -11.38
C THR A 429 -32.62 29.37 -10.11
N ILE A 430 -33.69 30.12 -9.86
CA ILE A 430 -33.93 30.91 -8.66
C ILE A 430 -35.16 30.37 -7.93
N GLN A 431 -35.16 30.44 -6.61
CA GLN A 431 -36.34 30.24 -5.77
C GLN A 431 -36.16 30.97 -4.45
N GLU A 432 -37.25 31.23 -3.74
CA GLU A 432 -37.24 31.73 -2.37
C GLU A 432 -37.86 30.73 -1.38
N ASN A 433 -37.50 30.84 -0.11
CA ASN A 433 -38.12 30.01 0.94
C ASN A 433 -39.53 30.47 1.33
N GLN A 434 -39.76 31.78 1.28
CA GLN A 434 -41.03 32.46 1.52
C GLN A 434 -40.92 33.92 1.07
N ASN A 435 -42.06 34.63 1.04
CA ASN A 435 -42.07 36.09 0.93
C ASN A 435 -41.21 36.74 2.02
N LEU A 436 -40.76 37.96 1.76
CA LEU A 436 -40.16 38.82 2.77
C LEU A 436 -41.07 38.93 3.99
N ILE A 437 -40.70 38.28 5.10
CA ILE A 437 -41.53 38.18 6.31
C ILE A 437 -40.84 38.82 7.51
N ASN A 438 -41.62 39.52 8.31
CA ASN A 438 -41.21 39.97 9.63
C ASN A 438 -41.51 38.88 10.66
N LEU A 439 -40.47 38.19 11.09
CA LEU A 439 -40.58 37.04 12.02
C LEU A 439 -41.17 37.39 13.39
N LYS A 440 -41.26 38.69 13.77
CA LYS A 440 -41.82 39.10 15.06
C LYS A 440 -43.34 39.25 15.04
N ASN A 441 -43.92 39.65 13.91
CA ASN A 441 -45.35 39.97 13.80
C ASN A 441 -46.06 39.28 12.63
N SER A 442 -45.35 38.45 11.86
CA SER A 442 -45.86 37.68 10.71
C SER A 442 -46.42 38.54 9.57
N ASN A 443 -46.20 39.85 9.58
CA ASN A 443 -46.49 40.69 8.42
C ASN A 443 -45.51 40.33 7.30
N ILE A 444 -45.99 40.39 6.06
CA ILE A 444 -45.20 40.12 4.86
C ILE A 444 -45.08 41.41 4.03
N ILE A 445 -44.05 41.47 3.18
CA ILE A 445 -44.05 42.29 1.98
C ILE A 445 -44.35 41.30 0.84
N PRO A 446 -45.48 41.46 0.12
CA PRO A 446 -45.85 40.51 -0.92
C PRO A 446 -44.92 40.64 -2.13
N ASP A 447 -44.81 39.57 -2.90
CA ASP A 447 -44.18 39.65 -4.21
C ASP A 447 -45.11 40.37 -5.19
N ILE A 448 -44.54 40.87 -6.27
CA ILE A 448 -45.31 41.45 -7.37
C ILE A 448 -46.15 40.39 -8.10
N SER A 449 -47.10 40.81 -8.94
CA SER A 449 -47.95 39.87 -9.69
C SER A 449 -47.32 39.30 -10.97
N GLY A 450 -46.21 39.88 -11.45
CA GLY A 450 -45.49 39.38 -12.63
C GLY A 450 -44.92 37.98 -12.35
N THR A 451 -44.89 37.10 -13.35
CA THR A 451 -44.38 35.72 -13.20
C THR A 451 -43.12 35.53 -14.03
N ASN A 452 -42.28 34.54 -13.72
CA ASN A 452 -41.13 34.23 -14.58
C ASN A 452 -41.55 33.95 -16.02
N SER A 453 -42.70 33.29 -16.23
CA SER A 453 -43.24 33.00 -17.57
C SER A 453 -43.81 34.21 -18.32
N SER A 454 -44.17 35.27 -17.60
CA SER A 454 -44.74 36.51 -18.15
C SER A 454 -44.36 37.69 -17.23
N PRO A 455 -43.10 38.16 -17.28
CA PRO A 455 -42.67 39.33 -16.52
C PRO A 455 -43.52 40.55 -16.88
N SER A 456 -43.76 41.42 -15.90
CA SER A 456 -44.61 42.60 -16.06
C SER A 456 -43.89 43.86 -15.63
N VAL A 457 -44.33 45.01 -16.14
CA VAL A 457 -43.86 46.32 -15.63
C VAL A 457 -44.09 46.44 -14.12
N TRP A 458 -43.22 47.20 -13.45
CA TRP A 458 -43.29 47.39 -12.00
C TRP A 458 -44.68 47.93 -11.56
N PRO A 459 -45.36 47.30 -10.58
CA PRO A 459 -46.71 47.69 -10.19
C PRO A 459 -46.72 48.93 -9.28
N ALA A 460 -47.80 49.72 -9.34
CA ALA A 460 -47.95 50.92 -8.51
C ALA A 460 -48.14 50.65 -7.01
N SER A 461 -48.49 49.42 -6.63
CA SER A 461 -48.62 49.00 -5.22
C SER A 461 -47.31 48.51 -4.61
N GLY A 462 -46.22 48.51 -5.37
CA GLY A 462 -44.94 47.93 -4.94
C GLY A 462 -44.99 46.42 -4.73
N GLY A 463 -44.03 45.92 -3.96
CA GLY A 463 -43.79 44.51 -3.70
C GLY A 463 -42.30 44.15 -3.83
N PHE A 464 -42.00 42.86 -3.85
CA PHE A 464 -40.67 42.32 -4.13
C PHE A 464 -40.64 41.56 -5.45
N GLY A 465 -39.59 41.74 -6.25
CA GLY A 465 -39.45 41.05 -7.52
C GLY A 465 -38.03 41.12 -8.07
N TYR A 466 -37.80 40.38 -9.16
CA TYR A 466 -36.52 40.31 -9.84
C TYR A 466 -36.64 40.42 -11.37
N HIS A 467 -35.51 40.72 -12.00
CA HIS A 467 -35.27 40.68 -13.43
C HIS A 467 -33.92 39.97 -13.67
N THR A 468 -33.78 39.26 -14.78
CA THR A 468 -32.52 38.61 -15.19
C THR A 468 -32.04 39.18 -16.52
N SER A 469 -30.73 39.38 -16.66
CA SER A 469 -30.09 39.83 -17.91
C SER A 469 -29.98 38.75 -18.99
N ASP A 470 -30.50 37.55 -18.75
CA ASP A 470 -30.50 36.47 -19.74
C ASP A 470 -31.84 36.45 -20.48
N ASP A 471 -31.80 36.90 -21.74
CA ASP A 471 -32.96 36.90 -22.63
C ASP A 471 -33.23 35.51 -23.24
N ILE A 472 -32.21 34.65 -23.31
CA ILE A 472 -32.20 33.41 -24.08
C ILE A 472 -32.37 32.21 -23.14
N LEU A 473 -33.44 32.25 -22.35
CA LEU A 473 -33.79 31.20 -21.42
C LEU A 473 -34.19 29.91 -22.15
N GLY A 474 -33.77 28.75 -21.63
CA GLY A 474 -33.88 27.45 -22.29
C GLY A 474 -35.24 26.76 -22.20
N SER A 475 -36.17 27.35 -21.45
CA SER A 475 -37.54 26.85 -21.26
C SER A 475 -38.55 27.98 -21.34
N GLY A 476 -39.85 27.65 -21.42
CA GLY A 476 -40.92 28.66 -21.39
C GLY A 476 -41.00 29.52 -22.66
N THR A 477 -41.50 30.74 -22.50
CA THR A 477 -41.54 31.75 -23.58
C THR A 477 -40.14 32.31 -23.79
N VAL A 478 -39.68 32.28 -25.05
CA VAL A 478 -38.41 32.88 -25.49
C VAL A 478 -38.47 34.40 -25.29
N ASP A 479 -37.35 35.01 -24.92
CA ASP A 479 -37.19 36.47 -24.76
C ASP A 479 -38.11 37.10 -23.71
N ARG A 480 -38.59 36.33 -22.72
CA ARG A 480 -39.57 36.82 -21.73
C ARG A 480 -39.04 37.93 -20.81
N PHE A 481 -37.73 38.09 -20.71
CA PHE A 481 -37.08 39.20 -20.00
C PHE A 481 -36.44 40.25 -20.94
N SER A 482 -36.57 40.12 -22.28
CA SER A 482 -35.96 41.04 -23.26
C SER A 482 -36.40 42.51 -23.18
N ALA A 483 -37.50 42.77 -22.47
CA ALA A 483 -37.90 44.12 -22.16
C ALA A 483 -37.29 44.52 -20.80
N ASP A 484 -36.34 45.44 -20.85
CA ASP A 484 -35.83 46.17 -19.70
C ASP A 484 -36.99 46.65 -18.80
N ASN A 485 -36.77 46.65 -17.49
CA ASN A 485 -37.73 47.09 -16.48
C ASN A 485 -39.01 46.23 -16.38
N THR A 486 -38.97 44.98 -16.82
CA THR A 486 -40.00 43.98 -16.49
C THR A 486 -39.57 43.10 -15.33
N TYR A 487 -40.49 42.66 -14.49
CA TYR A 487 -40.15 41.94 -13.27
C TYR A 487 -41.06 40.73 -13.07
N ALA A 488 -40.50 39.72 -12.42
CA ALA A 488 -41.18 38.54 -11.94
C ALA A 488 -41.11 38.45 -10.42
N ALA A 489 -42.12 37.85 -9.80
CA ALA A 489 -42.04 37.36 -8.42
C ALA A 489 -41.06 36.18 -8.34
N ILE A 490 -40.29 36.11 -7.25
CA ILE A 490 -39.56 34.88 -6.91
C ILE A 490 -40.55 33.96 -6.21
N THR A 491 -40.67 32.70 -6.65
CA THR A 491 -41.58 31.75 -6.03
C THR A 491 -40.82 30.68 -5.23
N SER A 492 -41.56 29.88 -4.47
CA SER A 492 -40.99 28.70 -3.81
C SER A 492 -40.71 27.53 -4.75
N SER A 493 -41.13 27.63 -6.01
CA SER A 493 -40.73 26.72 -7.07
C SER A 493 -39.48 27.24 -7.78
N SER A 494 -38.59 26.32 -8.13
CA SER A 494 -37.39 26.59 -8.91
C SER A 494 -37.74 27.08 -10.33
N GLU A 495 -37.39 28.32 -10.65
CA GLU A 495 -37.66 28.98 -11.93
C GLU A 495 -36.36 29.34 -12.65
N GLU A 496 -36.30 29.14 -13.96
CA GLU A 496 -35.09 29.39 -14.76
C GLU A 496 -34.79 30.89 -14.90
N VAL A 497 -33.56 31.30 -14.59
CA VAL A 497 -33.09 32.68 -14.71
C VAL A 497 -31.85 32.83 -15.58
N ALA A 498 -31.18 31.72 -15.91
CA ALA A 498 -30.16 31.73 -16.94
C ALA A 498 -30.06 30.36 -17.61
N TYR A 499 -29.69 30.36 -18.88
CA TYR A 499 -29.46 29.16 -19.65
C TYR A 499 -28.41 29.39 -20.73
N LYS A 500 -27.47 28.46 -20.82
CA LYS A 500 -26.51 28.42 -21.93
C LYS A 500 -26.50 27.03 -22.51
N ASN A 501 -26.77 26.93 -23.81
CA ASN A 501 -26.44 25.75 -24.60
C ASN A 501 -25.16 26.06 -25.38
N SER A 502 -24.04 25.47 -24.97
CA SER A 502 -22.73 25.72 -25.58
C SER A 502 -22.05 24.40 -25.89
N ALA A 503 -21.58 24.24 -27.13
CA ALA A 503 -20.77 23.09 -27.57
C ALA A 503 -19.29 23.21 -27.16
N THR A 504 -18.94 24.26 -26.42
CA THR A 504 -17.60 24.51 -25.89
C THR A 504 -17.67 24.90 -24.43
N THR A 505 -16.56 24.73 -23.73
CA THR A 505 -16.32 25.26 -22.38
C THR A 505 -16.85 26.70 -22.24
N VAL A 506 -17.56 26.94 -21.14
CA VAL A 506 -17.97 28.26 -20.68
C VAL A 506 -16.86 28.79 -19.76
N ASP A 507 -16.16 29.82 -20.22
CA ASP A 507 -15.05 30.45 -19.49
C ASP A 507 -15.44 31.88 -19.06
N GLY A 508 -16.25 31.97 -18.01
CA GLY A 508 -16.55 33.24 -17.35
C GLY A 508 -17.82 33.95 -17.84
N ASP A 509 -18.89 33.21 -18.12
CA ASP A 509 -20.21 33.82 -18.39
C ASP A 509 -20.69 34.60 -17.14
N ILE A 510 -21.27 35.79 -17.36
CA ILE A 510 -21.78 36.66 -16.30
C ILE A 510 -23.25 36.98 -16.59
N ILE A 511 -24.12 36.63 -15.65
CA ILE A 511 -25.55 36.97 -15.68
C ILE A 511 -25.84 37.92 -14.52
N SER A 512 -26.54 39.02 -14.78
CA SER A 512 -26.95 39.95 -13.74
C SER A 512 -28.39 39.66 -13.33
N ILE A 513 -28.64 39.66 -12.02
CA ILE A 513 -29.98 39.62 -11.45
C ILE A 513 -30.23 40.95 -10.76
N VAL A 514 -31.27 41.66 -11.20
CA VAL A 514 -31.73 42.91 -10.60
C VAL A 514 -32.90 42.58 -9.69
N TYR A 515 -32.88 43.11 -8.48
CA TYR A 515 -33.96 43.02 -7.51
C TYR A 515 -34.55 44.40 -7.28
N LYS A 516 -35.86 44.47 -7.14
CA LYS A 516 -36.56 45.70 -6.81
C LYS A 516 -37.53 45.45 -5.67
N LEU A 517 -37.60 46.41 -4.75
CA LEU A 517 -38.39 46.34 -3.54
C LEU A 517 -39.07 47.68 -3.28
N GLU A 518 -40.37 47.66 -3.03
CA GLU A 518 -41.14 48.84 -2.65
C GLU A 518 -42.20 48.46 -1.62
N ILE A 519 -42.41 49.34 -0.63
CA ILE A 519 -43.42 49.17 0.41
C ILE A 519 -44.42 50.34 0.38
N ASP A 520 -45.66 50.08 0.77
CA ASP A 520 -46.67 51.12 0.90
C ASP A 520 -46.63 51.81 2.29
N SER A 521 -47.48 52.82 2.47
CA SER A 521 -47.60 53.54 3.75
C SER A 521 -48.26 52.76 4.89
N LEU A 522 -48.87 51.61 4.60
CA LEU A 522 -49.54 50.74 5.56
C LEU A 522 -48.63 49.58 6.02
N GLN A 523 -47.49 49.37 5.36
CA GLN A 523 -46.52 48.35 5.73
C GLN A 523 -46.07 48.56 7.18
N ALA A 524 -46.22 47.51 7.99
CA ALA A 524 -45.85 47.58 9.39
C ALA A 524 -44.33 47.78 9.57
N ILE A 525 -43.95 48.61 10.54
CA ILE A 525 -42.53 48.83 10.85
C ILE A 525 -41.89 47.53 11.34
N GLY A 526 -40.72 47.19 10.79
CA GLY A 526 -39.86 46.13 11.31
C GLY A 526 -38.86 45.62 10.29
N LYS A 527 -38.21 44.50 10.62
CA LYS A 527 -37.22 43.86 9.76
C LYS A 527 -37.88 42.71 9.02
N TYR A 528 -37.69 42.68 7.70
CA TYR A 528 -38.23 41.67 6.80
C TYR A 528 -37.06 40.93 6.16
N SER A 529 -37.21 39.62 5.99
CA SER A 529 -36.15 38.80 5.39
C SER A 529 -36.73 37.53 4.77
N ASN A 530 -36.11 37.08 3.69
CA ASN A 530 -36.26 35.76 3.09
C ASN A 530 -34.86 35.22 2.74
N VAL A 531 -34.83 34.04 2.13
CA VAL A 531 -33.61 33.45 1.54
C VAL A 531 -33.91 33.15 0.08
N VAL A 532 -33.11 33.74 -0.81
CA VAL A 532 -33.11 33.42 -2.24
C VAL A 532 -32.02 32.38 -2.49
N THR A 533 -32.38 31.31 -3.19
CA THR A 533 -31.48 30.20 -3.54
C THR A 533 -31.28 30.17 -5.03
N TYR A 534 -30.01 30.09 -5.45
CA TYR A 534 -29.64 29.77 -6.82
C TYR A 534 -29.18 28.32 -6.92
N VAL A 535 -29.62 27.61 -7.95
CA VAL A 535 -29.09 26.29 -8.29
C VAL A 535 -28.50 26.36 -9.69
N CYS A 536 -27.19 26.19 -9.80
CA CYS A 536 -26.48 26.10 -11.08
C CYS A 536 -26.20 24.64 -11.39
N THR A 537 -26.72 24.16 -12.51
CA THR A 537 -26.58 22.77 -12.96
C THR A 537 -25.91 22.76 -14.32
N THR A 538 -24.78 22.08 -14.44
CA THR A 538 -24.18 21.73 -15.73
C THR A 538 -24.98 20.61 -16.37
N THR A 539 -25.16 20.67 -17.68
CA THR A 539 -25.68 19.56 -18.46
C THR A 539 -24.50 18.80 -19.06
N TYR A 540 -24.51 17.47 -19.20
CA TYR A 540 -23.44 16.71 -19.89
C TYR A 540 -24.06 15.73 -20.87
#